data_AF-A0A6V7U2Q2-F1
#
_entry.id   AF-A0A6V7U2Q2-F1
#
_cell.length_a   1.000
_cell.length_b   1.000
_cell.length_c   1.000
_cell.angle_alpha   90.00
_cell.angle_beta   90.00
_cell.angle_gamma   90.00
#
_symmetry.space_group_name_H-M   'P 1'
#
loop_
_entity.id
_entity.type
_entity.pdbx_description
1 polymer ?
#
loop_
_entity_poly.entity_id
_entity_poly.type
_entity_poly.pdbx_seq_one_letter_code
_entity_poly.pdbx_strand_id
1 'polypeptide(L)'
;MSLFGFCFFYIIFSLAYMCRPFSATTWVVTGGNISYTGEVVNNGSISPVDMVSFVKMEEAPIMDSGLFGFSLHSPFYEHPRCHLWHYTVFGIQGYIRMVCEPLTIAIVLFQLAGELWDIYSIGHVRWWQILITFPTKIFYKMSLLLIIGVVPIRFACGLGDFMLFLDNMFSISAVVLISLHFLYYCRAVKFVGPFVLMIYKIITQDLLRFFLIYFVFLFGFSQGFYIVFLSCERARLDRVEAGTSDPEDATSNIIKNPFEAVIRVFIMTTGEYQTFYGDMSTCQEPTMSTIGKILFFIYEVFSSLMQFNVLIAMMTRTYEMIYATEKEWKRQAN
;
A
#
# COMPACT_ATOMS: atom_id res chain seq x y z
N MET A 1 17.86 1.63 19.40
CA MET A 1 18.47 0.71 18.40
C MET A 1 19.52 1.47 17.59
N SER A 2 20.70 0.89 17.36
CA SER A 2 21.75 1.47 16.50
C SER A 2 21.41 1.31 15.01
N LEU A 3 22.04 2.10 14.14
CA LEU A 3 21.85 2.00 12.67
C LEU A 3 22.12 0.58 12.17
N PHE A 4 23.22 -0.04 12.61
CA PHE A 4 23.57 -1.41 12.22
C PHE A 4 22.51 -2.42 12.67
N GLY A 5 22.01 -2.28 13.91
CA GLY A 5 20.91 -3.12 14.39
C GLY A 5 19.65 -2.96 13.53
N PHE A 6 19.31 -1.73 13.17
CA PHE A 6 18.16 -1.45 12.30
C PHE A 6 18.33 -2.04 10.90
N CYS A 7 19.52 -1.94 10.29
CA CYS A 7 19.80 -2.56 8.99
C CYS A 7 19.61 -4.09 9.05
N PHE A 8 20.11 -4.74 10.10
CA PHE A 8 19.94 -6.19 10.28
C PHE A 8 18.45 -6.58 10.39
N PHE A 9 17.70 -5.85 11.22
CA PHE A 9 16.25 -6.04 11.34
C PHE A 9 15.53 -5.80 10.00
N TYR A 10 15.89 -4.74 9.27
CA TYR A 10 15.27 -4.40 7.98
C TYR A 10 15.52 -5.48 6.92
N ILE A 11 16.72 -6.09 6.88
CA ILE A 11 17.02 -7.21 5.98
C ILE A 11 16.14 -8.42 6.31
N ILE A 12 16.07 -8.82 7.59
CA ILE A 12 15.23 -9.95 8.01
C ILE A 12 13.75 -9.69 7.69
N PHE A 13 13.28 -8.49 8.03
CA PHE A 13 11.92 -8.06 7.74
C PHE A 13 11.65 -8.11 6.23
N SER A 14 12.54 -7.55 5.41
CA SER A 14 12.37 -7.56 3.95
C SER A 14 12.34 -8.99 3.39
N LEU A 15 13.20 -9.88 3.87
CA LEU A 15 13.19 -11.30 3.49
C LEU A 15 11.87 -12.00 3.89
N ALA A 16 11.34 -11.72 5.08
CA ALA A 16 10.07 -12.29 5.55
C ALA A 16 8.90 -11.97 4.59
N TYR A 17 8.82 -10.73 4.10
CA TYR A 17 7.72 -10.30 3.22
C TYR A 17 7.99 -10.59 1.74
N MET A 18 9.23 -10.54 1.27
CA MET A 18 9.59 -10.85 -0.13
C MET A 18 9.50 -12.35 -0.44
N CYS A 19 9.64 -13.22 0.56
CA CYS A 19 9.47 -14.66 0.41
C CYS A 19 8.01 -15.13 0.57
N ARG A 20 7.01 -14.23 0.50
CA ARG A 20 5.59 -14.63 0.44
C ARG A 20 5.31 -15.34 -0.91
N PRO A 21 4.61 -16.48 -0.91
CA PRO A 21 4.46 -17.32 -2.09
C PRO A 21 3.50 -16.72 -3.12
N PHE A 22 3.99 -16.44 -4.32
CA PHE A 22 3.17 -15.97 -5.44
C PHE A 22 2.27 -17.07 -6.02
N SER A 23 2.74 -18.32 -6.04
CA SER A 23 2.04 -19.47 -6.64
C SER A 23 0.76 -19.87 -5.92
N ALA A 24 0.60 -19.47 -4.66
CA ALA A 24 -0.61 -19.71 -3.87
C ALA A 24 -1.78 -18.79 -4.25
N THR A 25 -1.54 -17.72 -5.02
CA THR A 25 -2.59 -16.74 -5.39
C THR A 25 -3.70 -17.38 -6.22
N THR A 26 -3.36 -18.22 -7.20
CA THR A 26 -4.32 -18.97 -8.02
C THR A 26 -5.17 -19.93 -7.18
N TRP A 27 -4.55 -20.59 -6.20
CA TRP A 27 -5.24 -21.52 -5.29
C TRP A 27 -6.26 -20.80 -4.39
N VAL A 28 -5.92 -19.61 -3.90
CA VAL A 28 -6.83 -18.76 -3.12
C VAL A 28 -7.99 -18.25 -3.97
N VAL A 29 -7.70 -17.71 -5.17
CA VAL A 29 -8.72 -17.11 -6.06
C VAL A 29 -9.73 -18.16 -6.53
N THR A 30 -9.27 -19.38 -6.78
CA THR A 30 -10.14 -20.49 -7.24
C THR A 30 -10.80 -21.25 -6.08
N GLY A 31 -10.62 -20.82 -4.84
CA GLY A 31 -11.20 -21.47 -3.66
C GLY A 31 -10.74 -22.93 -3.48
N GLY A 32 -9.57 -23.29 -4.01
CA GLY A 32 -9.06 -24.65 -3.96
C GLY A 32 -9.19 -25.46 -5.25
N ASN A 33 -9.88 -24.95 -6.28
CA ASN A 33 -10.18 -25.72 -7.49
C ASN A 33 -8.95 -25.93 -8.41
N ILE A 34 -7.94 -25.06 -8.30
CA ILE A 34 -6.65 -25.21 -8.97
C ILE A 34 -5.56 -25.22 -7.90
N SER A 35 -4.75 -26.28 -7.88
CA SER A 35 -3.61 -26.42 -6.96
C SER A 35 -2.60 -25.28 -7.14
N TYR A 36 -1.77 -25.03 -6.12
CA TYR A 36 -0.66 -24.08 -6.18
C TYR A 36 0.41 -24.45 -7.22
N THR A 37 0.40 -25.68 -7.74
CA THR A 37 1.22 -26.15 -8.86
C THR A 37 0.61 -25.85 -10.24
N GLY A 38 -0.63 -25.33 -10.30
CA GLY A 38 -1.35 -25.04 -11.54
C GLY A 38 -2.20 -26.21 -12.07
N GLU A 39 -2.28 -27.31 -11.33
CA GLU A 39 -3.09 -28.48 -11.70
C GLU A 39 -4.55 -28.29 -11.31
N VAL A 40 -5.48 -28.63 -12.21
CA VAL A 40 -6.93 -28.57 -11.95
C VAL A 40 -7.32 -29.75 -11.07
N VAL A 41 -7.91 -29.47 -9.91
CA VAL A 41 -8.45 -30.50 -9.02
C VAL A 41 -9.85 -30.85 -9.51
N ASN A 42 -9.93 -31.71 -10.53
CA ASN A 42 -11.18 -32.19 -11.09
C ASN A 42 -11.89 -33.11 -10.08
N ASN A 43 -12.72 -32.55 -9.20
CA ASN A 43 -13.78 -33.30 -8.53
C ASN A 43 -14.96 -32.38 -8.28
N GLY A 44 -16.04 -32.59 -9.04
CA GLY A 44 -17.26 -31.80 -8.95
C GLY A 44 -17.82 -31.76 -7.53
N SER A 45 -18.23 -30.56 -7.12
CA SER A 45 -19.13 -30.32 -5.98
C SER A 45 -18.85 -31.15 -4.73
N ILE A 46 -17.67 -30.98 -4.12
CA ILE A 46 -17.45 -31.44 -2.75
C ILE A 46 -16.96 -30.24 -1.92
N SER A 47 -17.64 -30.03 -0.80
CA SER A 47 -17.40 -28.98 0.19
C SER A 47 -15.90 -28.95 0.59
N PRO A 48 -15.34 -27.79 1.02
CA PRO A 48 -13.90 -27.61 1.25
C PRO A 48 -13.26 -28.48 2.35
N VAL A 49 -14.02 -29.40 2.96
CA VAL A 49 -13.60 -30.24 4.08
C VAL A 49 -12.95 -31.55 3.61
N ASP A 50 -13.23 -32.03 2.39
CA ASP A 50 -12.80 -33.38 1.98
C ASP A 50 -11.51 -33.42 1.12
N MET A 51 -10.98 -32.28 0.66
CA MET A 51 -9.82 -32.27 -0.25
C MET A 51 -8.47 -32.65 0.40
N VAL A 52 -8.30 -32.50 1.72
CA VAL A 52 -7.04 -32.87 2.39
C VAL A 52 -6.98 -34.37 2.74
N SER A 53 -8.11 -35.06 2.75
CA SER A 53 -8.16 -36.50 3.04
C SER A 53 -7.65 -37.38 1.88
N PHE A 54 -7.70 -36.89 0.63
CA PHE A 54 -7.33 -37.68 -0.56
C PHE A 54 -5.94 -37.42 -1.13
N VAL A 55 -5.29 -36.29 -0.81
CA VAL A 55 -3.86 -36.06 -1.16
C VAL A 55 -2.92 -36.93 -0.30
N LYS A 56 -3.42 -37.57 0.76
CA LYS A 56 -2.65 -38.49 1.62
C LYS A 56 -2.22 -39.81 0.96
N MET A 57 -2.60 -40.11 -0.28
CA MET A 57 -2.36 -41.45 -0.87
C MET A 57 -1.25 -41.57 -1.92
N GLU A 58 -0.63 -40.49 -2.40
CA GLU A 58 0.53 -40.65 -3.28
C GLU A 58 1.57 -39.56 -3.01
N GLU A 59 2.77 -40.02 -2.61
CA GLU A 59 4.02 -39.26 -2.43
C GLU A 59 4.23 -38.47 -1.11
N ALA A 60 4.98 -39.12 -0.22
CA ALA A 60 5.75 -38.63 0.94
C ALA A 60 4.98 -37.91 2.08
N PRO A 61 5.24 -38.24 3.36
CA PRO A 61 4.58 -37.59 4.47
C PRO A 61 4.96 -36.10 4.49
N ILE A 62 3.99 -35.24 4.20
CA ILE A 62 4.11 -33.79 4.42
C ILE A 62 4.32 -33.62 5.93
N MET A 63 5.59 -33.47 6.33
CA MET A 63 5.95 -33.11 7.69
C MET A 63 5.58 -31.64 7.85
N ASP A 64 4.30 -31.42 8.19
CA ASP A 64 3.67 -30.11 8.30
C ASP A 64 4.12 -29.44 9.60
N SER A 65 5.38 -29.01 9.63
CA SER A 65 5.93 -28.23 10.73
C SER A 65 5.49 -26.78 10.54
N GLY A 66 4.33 -26.44 11.11
CA GLY A 66 3.97 -25.06 11.40
C GLY A 66 5.05 -24.34 12.21
N LEU A 67 4.85 -23.03 12.42
CA LEU A 67 5.72 -22.21 13.25
C LEU A 67 5.99 -22.91 14.61
N PHE A 68 7.26 -23.19 14.93
CA PHE A 68 7.69 -23.90 16.16
C PHE A 68 7.17 -25.34 16.34
N GLY A 69 6.82 -26.07 15.28
CA GLY A 69 6.35 -27.46 15.42
C GLY A 69 4.99 -27.58 16.12
N PHE A 70 4.25 -26.47 16.27
CA PHE A 70 2.86 -26.50 16.66
C PHE A 70 2.06 -27.03 15.47
N SER A 71 1.75 -28.32 15.49
CA SER A 71 0.91 -28.95 14.47
C SER A 71 -0.52 -28.41 14.65
N LEU A 72 -0.85 -27.38 13.87
CA LEU A 72 -2.21 -26.89 13.71
C LEU A 72 -3.00 -27.86 12.83
N HIS A 73 -3.14 -29.11 13.27
CA HIS A 73 -3.96 -30.12 12.62
C HIS A 73 -5.46 -29.90 12.91
N SER A 74 -5.90 -28.65 12.74
CA SER A 74 -7.29 -28.26 12.86
C SER A 74 -7.81 -27.97 11.44
N PRO A 75 -8.99 -28.50 11.07
CA PRO A 75 -9.61 -28.25 9.77
C PRO A 75 -9.81 -26.77 9.46
N PHE A 76 -9.74 -25.91 10.49
CA PHE A 76 -9.78 -24.45 10.36
C PHE A 76 -8.64 -23.86 9.52
N TYR A 77 -7.44 -24.47 9.55
CA TYR A 77 -6.24 -23.95 8.88
C TYR A 77 -5.97 -24.59 7.53
N GLU A 78 -6.75 -25.60 7.14
CA GLU A 78 -6.65 -26.30 5.85
C GLU A 78 -7.31 -25.53 4.70
N HIS A 79 -7.94 -24.38 4.99
CA HIS A 79 -8.52 -23.53 3.94
C HIS A 79 -7.44 -22.87 3.07
N PRO A 80 -7.69 -22.71 1.74
CA PRO A 80 -6.73 -22.09 0.81
C PRO A 80 -6.32 -20.67 1.23
N ARG A 81 -7.20 -19.97 1.95
CA ARG A 81 -6.98 -18.63 2.51
C ARG A 81 -5.89 -18.60 3.59
N CYS A 82 -5.66 -19.72 4.25
CA CYS A 82 -4.63 -19.91 5.27
C CYS A 82 -3.28 -20.36 4.70
N HIS A 83 -3.06 -20.26 3.38
CA HIS A 83 -1.82 -20.70 2.72
C HIS A 83 -0.53 -20.11 3.31
N LEU A 84 -0.61 -18.96 3.98
CA LEU A 84 0.50 -18.33 4.69
C LEU A 84 1.01 -19.12 5.91
N TRP A 85 0.28 -20.15 6.36
CA TRP A 85 0.71 -21.10 7.38
C TRP A 85 1.54 -22.27 6.85
N HIS A 86 1.42 -22.59 5.56
CA HIS A 86 2.20 -23.64 4.94
C HIS A 86 3.58 -23.12 4.53
N TYR A 87 4.61 -23.46 5.30
CA TYR A 87 6.00 -23.04 5.02
C TYR A 87 6.76 -24.09 4.19
N THR A 88 6.49 -25.38 4.37
CA THR A 88 7.27 -26.46 3.74
C THR A 88 6.96 -26.66 2.26
N VAL A 89 5.76 -26.25 1.83
CA VAL A 89 5.25 -26.45 0.47
C VAL A 89 5.98 -25.61 -0.58
N PHE A 90 6.53 -24.46 -0.21
CA PHE A 90 7.10 -23.47 -1.14
C PHE A 90 8.64 -23.53 -1.24
N GLY A 91 9.23 -24.68 -0.93
CA GLY A 91 10.68 -24.92 -1.06
C GLY A 91 11.54 -23.91 -0.27
N ILE A 92 12.60 -23.39 -0.90
CA ILE A 92 13.58 -22.50 -0.26
C ILE A 92 12.94 -21.22 0.30
N GLN A 93 12.00 -20.61 -0.44
CA GLN A 93 11.32 -19.39 0.00
C GLN A 93 10.55 -19.61 1.31
N GLY A 94 9.89 -20.76 1.41
CA GLY A 94 9.16 -21.17 2.60
C GLY A 94 10.06 -21.36 3.83
N TYR A 95 11.23 -21.98 3.67
CA TYR A 95 12.21 -22.12 4.75
C TYR A 95 12.77 -20.79 5.24
N ILE A 96 13.10 -19.86 4.32
CA ILE A 96 13.55 -18.51 4.68
C ILE A 96 12.45 -17.80 5.50
N ARG A 97 11.20 -17.87 5.02
CA ARG A 97 10.05 -17.28 5.71
C ARG A 97 9.84 -17.86 7.11
N MET A 98 10.00 -19.18 7.27
CA MET A 98 9.84 -19.87 8.55
C MET A 98 10.83 -19.35 9.62
N VAL A 99 12.02 -18.90 9.22
CA VAL A 99 13.01 -18.32 10.14
C VAL A 99 12.81 -16.81 10.31
N CYS A 100 12.58 -16.09 9.20
CA CYS A 100 12.52 -14.63 9.22
C CYS A 100 11.27 -14.08 9.91
N GLU A 101 10.09 -14.67 9.70
CA GLU A 101 8.84 -14.19 10.33
C GLU A 101 8.86 -14.24 11.87
N PRO A 102 9.19 -15.38 12.54
CA PRO A 102 9.27 -15.39 14.00
C PRO A 102 10.38 -14.50 14.52
N LEU A 103 11.50 -14.39 13.81
CA LEU A 103 12.59 -13.49 14.19
C LEU A 103 12.16 -12.02 14.13
N THR A 104 11.43 -11.63 13.08
CA THR A 104 10.81 -10.30 12.99
C THR A 104 9.85 -10.06 14.14
N ILE A 105 8.94 -11.01 14.44
CA ILE A 105 7.97 -10.88 15.53
C ILE A 105 8.69 -10.75 16.88
N ALA A 106 9.72 -11.57 17.15
CA ALA A 106 10.50 -11.51 18.38
C ALA A 106 11.19 -10.16 18.56
N ILE A 107 11.81 -9.63 17.49
CA ILE A 107 12.44 -8.31 17.52
C ILE A 107 11.41 -7.21 17.77
N VAL A 108 10.24 -7.28 17.12
CA VAL A 108 9.15 -6.30 17.30
C VAL A 108 8.58 -6.35 18.72
N LEU A 109 8.37 -7.54 19.29
CA LEU A 109 7.90 -7.71 20.68
C LEU A 109 8.90 -7.11 21.68
N PHE A 110 10.19 -7.37 21.48
CA PHE A 110 11.24 -6.79 22.32
C PHE A 110 11.25 -5.26 22.24
N GLN A 111 11.13 -4.69 21.03
CA GLN A 111 11.05 -3.25 20.83
C GLN A 111 9.79 -2.66 21.48
N LEU A 112 8.64 -3.31 21.32
CA LEU A 112 7.37 -2.84 21.88
C LEU A 112 7.38 -2.87 23.41
N ALA A 113 7.95 -3.92 24.02
CA ALA A 113 8.11 -4.00 25.47
C ALA A 113 8.96 -2.85 26.03
N GLY A 114 10.05 -2.48 25.34
CA GLY A 114 10.85 -1.30 25.69
C GLY A 114 10.04 0.00 25.62
N GLU A 115 9.20 0.15 24.60
CA GLU A 115 8.35 1.34 24.47
C GLU A 115 7.24 1.41 25.52
N LEU A 116 6.63 0.27 25.87
CA LEU A 116 5.65 0.21 26.94
C LEU A 116 6.27 0.57 28.30
N TRP A 117 7.51 0.15 28.53
CA TRP A 117 8.28 0.54 29.71
C TRP A 117 8.57 2.05 29.74
N ASP A 118 8.95 2.62 28.60
CA ASP A 118 9.16 4.06 28.47
C ASP A 118 7.86 4.86 28.69
N ILE A 119 6.73 4.39 28.17
CA ILE A 119 5.41 4.99 28.40
C ILE A 119 5.04 4.98 29.89
N TYR A 120 5.26 3.83 30.55
CA TYR A 120 4.97 3.67 31.97
C TYR A 120 5.83 4.59 32.84
N SER A 121 7.12 4.72 32.52
CA SER A 121 8.06 5.52 33.31
C SER A 121 7.93 7.04 33.08
N ILE A 122 7.63 7.49 31.86
CA ILE A 122 7.53 8.92 31.51
C ILE A 122 6.13 9.50 31.78
N GLY A 123 5.10 8.64 31.73
CA GLY A 123 3.69 9.02 31.81
C GLY A 123 3.07 9.36 30.46
N HIS A 124 1.83 8.90 30.22
CA HIS A 124 1.15 8.93 28.90
C HIS A 124 1.01 10.33 28.28
N VAL A 125 0.69 11.36 29.07
CA VAL A 125 0.46 12.72 28.55
C VAL A 125 1.75 13.32 27.99
N ARG A 126 2.84 13.19 28.74
CA ARG A 126 4.15 13.69 28.33
C ARG A 126 4.70 12.89 27.15
N TRP A 127 4.49 11.58 27.14
CA TRP A 127 4.83 10.72 26.02
C TRP A 127 4.12 11.16 24.72
N TRP A 128 2.81 11.44 24.78
CA TRP A 128 2.04 11.89 23.62
C TRP A 128 2.54 13.23 23.05
N GLN A 129 2.90 14.18 23.92
CA GLN A 129 3.47 15.46 23.49
C GLN A 129 4.84 15.27 22.79
N ILE A 130 5.69 14.37 23.30
CA ILE A 130 6.97 14.05 22.67
C ILE A 130 6.72 13.40 21.30
N LEU A 131 5.71 12.53 21.20
CA LEU A 131 5.38 11.82 19.98
C LEU A 131 4.93 12.77 18.85
N ILE A 132 4.05 13.74 19.16
CA ILE A 132 3.57 14.74 18.19
C ILE A 132 4.71 15.64 17.70
N THR A 133 5.69 15.92 18.55
CA THR A 133 6.84 16.77 18.20
C THR A 133 7.77 16.11 17.17
N PHE A 134 7.78 14.77 17.08
CA PHE A 134 8.65 14.02 16.17
C PHE A 134 7.82 13.04 15.32
N PRO A 135 7.19 13.49 14.22
CA PRO A 135 6.27 12.65 13.44
C PRO A 135 6.94 11.41 12.85
N THR A 136 8.25 11.45 12.60
CA THR A 136 9.00 10.27 12.14
C THR A 136 9.01 9.13 13.15
N LYS A 137 8.92 9.41 14.46
CA LYS A 137 8.76 8.38 15.49
C LYS A 137 7.36 7.78 15.46
N ILE A 138 6.33 8.56 15.10
CA ILE A 138 4.95 8.07 14.97
C ILE A 138 4.88 6.96 13.94
N PHE A 139 5.41 7.19 12.73
CA PHE A 139 5.37 6.19 11.64
C PHE A 139 6.00 4.86 12.04
N TYR A 140 7.11 4.91 12.79
CA TYR A 140 7.74 3.70 13.31
C TYR A 140 6.86 2.99 14.33
N LYS A 141 6.29 3.69 15.31
CA LYS A 141 5.38 3.07 16.31
C LYS A 141 4.14 2.48 15.65
N MET A 142 3.56 3.19 14.69
CA MET A 142 2.45 2.68 13.88
C MET A 142 2.85 1.42 13.12
N SER A 143 4.04 1.37 12.51
CA SER A 143 4.51 0.16 11.82
C SER A 143 4.67 -1.04 12.76
N LEU A 144 5.19 -0.84 13.99
CA LEU A 144 5.31 -1.91 14.99
C LEU A 144 3.94 -2.44 15.41
N LEU A 145 2.96 -1.55 15.63
CA LEU A 145 1.59 -1.94 15.95
C LEU A 145 0.92 -2.72 14.80
N LEU A 146 1.13 -2.30 13.55
CA LEU A 146 0.62 -3.01 12.38
C LEU A 146 1.21 -4.43 12.27
N ILE A 147 2.52 -4.59 12.48
CA ILE A 147 3.18 -5.91 12.45
C ILE A 147 2.63 -6.82 13.56
N ILE A 148 2.44 -6.31 14.77
CA ILE A 148 1.79 -7.08 15.85
C ILE A 148 0.33 -7.42 15.48
N GLY A 149 -0.40 -6.51 14.84
CA GLY A 149 -1.77 -6.72 14.39
C GLY A 149 -1.90 -7.79 13.29
N VAL A 150 -0.87 -8.00 12.47
CA VAL A 150 -0.86 -9.07 11.46
C VAL A 150 -0.93 -10.46 12.11
N VAL A 151 -0.30 -10.67 13.27
CA VAL A 151 -0.27 -11.97 13.95
C VAL A 151 -1.67 -12.52 14.28
N PRO A 152 -2.54 -11.82 15.03
CA PRO A 152 -3.89 -12.31 15.34
C PRO A 152 -4.77 -12.42 14.09
N ILE A 153 -4.62 -11.51 13.11
CA ILE A 153 -5.33 -11.59 11.83
C ILE A 153 -4.96 -12.89 11.10
N ARG A 154 -3.68 -13.27 11.13
CA ARG A 154 -3.17 -14.50 10.51
C ARG A 154 -3.66 -15.76 11.21
N PHE A 155 -3.78 -15.74 12.54
CA PHE A 155 -4.44 -16.83 13.28
C PHE A 155 -5.93 -16.94 12.94
N ALA A 156 -6.57 -15.83 12.60
CA ALA A 156 -7.99 -15.78 12.28
C ALA A 156 -8.31 -16.03 10.78
N CYS A 157 -7.35 -16.54 10.00
CA CYS A 157 -7.48 -16.71 8.54
C CYS A 157 -8.69 -17.54 8.10
N GLY A 158 -9.16 -18.49 8.93
CA GLY A 158 -10.30 -19.34 8.64
C GLY A 158 -11.68 -18.68 8.84
N LEU A 159 -11.76 -17.46 9.43
CA LEU A 159 -13.05 -16.79 9.69
C LEU A 159 -13.70 -16.17 8.43
N GLY A 160 -12.93 -15.87 7.38
CA GLY A 160 -13.47 -15.32 6.13
C GLY A 160 -12.42 -14.68 5.21
N ASP A 161 -12.81 -14.39 3.96
CA ASP A 161 -11.95 -13.75 2.95
C ASP A 161 -11.42 -12.37 3.38
N PHE A 162 -12.23 -11.66 4.16
CA PHE A 162 -11.88 -10.33 4.65
C PHE A 162 -10.60 -10.34 5.50
N MET A 163 -10.31 -11.45 6.21
CA MET A 163 -9.14 -11.54 7.07
C MET A 163 -7.83 -11.56 6.26
N LEU A 164 -7.83 -12.23 5.10
CA LEU A 164 -6.68 -12.23 4.19
C LEU A 164 -6.47 -10.84 3.56
N PHE A 165 -7.56 -10.15 3.22
CA PHE A 165 -7.48 -8.78 2.74
C PHE A 165 -6.85 -7.84 3.78
N LEU A 166 -7.28 -7.95 5.04
CA LEU A 166 -6.70 -7.17 6.14
C LEU A 166 -5.21 -7.51 6.39
N ASP A 167 -4.83 -8.79 6.34
CA ASP A 167 -3.41 -9.19 6.47
C ASP A 167 -2.55 -8.49 5.42
N ASN A 168 -2.99 -8.52 4.16
CA ASN A 168 -2.27 -7.88 3.06
C ASN A 168 -2.22 -6.35 3.22
N MET A 169 -3.33 -5.71 3.60
CA MET A 169 -3.38 -4.26 3.84
C MET A 169 -2.42 -3.83 4.96
N PHE A 170 -2.43 -4.54 6.09
CA PHE A 170 -1.56 -4.22 7.23
C PHE A 170 -0.10 -4.50 6.91
N SER A 171 0.18 -5.60 6.20
CA SER A 171 1.51 -5.97 5.74
C SER A 171 2.10 -4.93 4.78
N ILE A 172 1.36 -4.51 3.75
CA ILE A 172 1.80 -3.49 2.79
C ILE A 172 2.07 -2.17 3.52
N SER A 173 1.13 -1.76 4.38
CA SER A 173 1.26 -0.53 5.17
C SER A 173 2.50 -0.56 6.09
N ALA A 174 2.74 -1.68 6.77
CA ALA A 174 3.90 -1.87 7.63
C ALA A 174 5.22 -1.80 6.84
N VAL A 175 5.28 -2.47 5.68
CA VAL A 175 6.47 -2.46 4.80
C VAL A 175 6.80 -1.05 4.32
N VAL A 176 5.79 -0.29 3.87
CA VAL A 176 6.00 1.09 3.43
C VAL A 176 6.47 1.97 4.59
N LEU A 177 5.80 1.91 5.74
CA LEU A 177 6.14 2.74 6.90
C LEU A 177 7.54 2.45 7.45
N ILE A 178 7.96 1.18 7.47
CA ILE A 178 9.28 0.82 7.98
C ILE A 178 10.39 1.22 7.00
N SER A 179 10.11 1.16 5.69
CA SER A 179 11.00 1.66 4.64
C SER A 179 11.17 3.18 4.73
N LEU A 180 10.08 3.92 5.00
CA LEU A 180 10.16 5.36 5.28
C LEU A 180 10.96 5.64 6.56
N HIS A 181 10.83 4.80 7.59
CA HIS A 181 11.61 4.95 8.81
C HIS A 181 13.10 4.66 8.61
N PHE A 182 13.49 3.80 7.67
CA PHE A 182 14.90 3.58 7.32
C PHE A 182 15.61 4.90 6.94
N LEU A 183 14.94 5.78 6.19
CA LEU A 183 15.47 7.09 5.83
C LEU A 183 15.80 7.97 7.04
N TYR A 184 15.06 7.82 8.15
CA TYR A 184 15.36 8.52 9.39
C TYR A 184 16.69 8.08 10.00
N TYR A 185 16.99 6.78 9.95
CA TYR A 185 18.26 6.25 10.43
C TYR A 185 19.43 6.66 9.53
N CYS A 186 19.19 6.82 8.22
CA CYS A 186 20.18 7.40 7.30
C CYS A 186 20.62 8.82 7.71
N ARG A 187 19.84 9.54 8.53
CA ARG A 187 20.24 10.84 9.11
C ARG A 187 21.55 10.77 9.91
N ALA A 188 21.85 9.63 10.52
CA ALA A 188 23.05 9.44 11.34
C ALA A 188 24.33 9.28 10.50
N VAL A 189 24.21 9.06 9.18
CA VAL A 189 25.36 8.94 8.28
C VAL A 189 25.86 10.33 7.90
N LYS A 190 27.13 10.63 8.17
CA LYS A 190 27.72 11.98 7.99
C LYS A 190 27.49 12.59 6.61
N PHE A 191 27.48 11.77 5.55
CA PHE A 191 27.28 12.21 4.18
C PHE A 191 25.78 12.37 3.80
N VAL A 192 24.92 11.46 4.26
CA VAL A 192 23.49 11.41 3.88
C VAL A 192 22.61 12.27 4.79
N GLY A 193 23.06 12.54 6.01
CA GLY A 193 22.27 13.21 7.04
C GLY A 193 21.80 14.62 6.69
N PRO A 194 22.67 15.50 6.17
CA PRO A 194 22.26 16.83 5.70
C PRO A 194 21.19 16.76 4.60
N PHE A 195 21.34 15.83 3.64
CA PHE A 195 20.39 15.65 2.55
C PHE A 195 18.99 15.24 3.04
N VAL A 196 18.91 14.29 3.97
CA VAL A 196 17.63 13.85 4.57
C VAL A 196 16.95 15.00 5.32
N LEU A 197 17.71 15.80 6.07
CA LEU A 197 17.18 16.96 6.79
C LEU A 197 16.65 18.05 5.83
N MET A 198 17.33 18.27 4.70
CA MET A 198 16.86 19.18 3.66
C MET A 198 15.53 18.70 3.05
N ILE A 199 15.42 17.42 2.68
CA ILE A 199 14.17 16.82 2.18
C ILE A 199 13.04 16.98 3.20
N TYR A 200 13.30 16.66 4.48
CA TYR A 200 12.28 16.73 5.52
C TYR A 200 11.72 18.15 5.71
N LYS A 201 12.60 19.15 5.63
CA LYS A 201 12.23 20.58 5.69
C LYS A 201 11.39 21.00 4.49
N ILE A 202 11.78 20.58 3.28
CA ILE A 202 11.04 20.82 2.04
C ILE A 202 9.62 20.21 2.10
N ILE A 203 9.52 18.94 2.51
CA ILE A 203 8.23 18.23 2.59
C ILE A 203 7.31 18.89 3.63
N THR A 204 7.80 19.08 4.85
CA THR A 204 6.93 19.51 5.97
C THR A 204 6.48 20.95 5.82
N GLN A 205 7.35 21.84 5.33
CA GLN A 205 7.09 23.27 5.37
C GLN A 205 6.57 23.83 4.04
N ASP A 206 7.06 23.32 2.90
CA ASP A 206 6.71 23.88 1.60
C ASP A 206 5.62 23.03 0.94
N LEU A 207 5.81 21.72 0.80
CA LEU A 207 4.88 20.86 0.06
C LEU A 207 3.49 20.74 0.70
N LEU A 208 3.38 20.60 2.02
CA LEU A 208 2.07 20.38 2.67
C LEU A 208 1.07 21.52 2.40
N ARG A 209 1.52 22.78 2.39
CA ARG A 209 0.62 23.93 2.20
C ARG A 209 0.05 23.98 0.79
N PHE A 210 0.88 23.70 -0.21
CA PHE A 210 0.44 23.63 -1.60
C PHE A 210 -0.37 22.37 -1.90
N PHE A 211 0.02 21.24 -1.29
CA PHE A 211 -0.72 19.98 -1.37
C PHE A 211 -2.16 20.16 -0.89
N LEU A 212 -2.38 20.84 0.24
CA LEU A 212 -3.74 21.13 0.72
C LEU A 212 -4.59 21.90 -0.30
N ILE A 213 -4.02 22.92 -0.95
CA ILE A 213 -4.72 23.68 -2.01
C ILE A 213 -5.02 22.76 -3.21
N TYR A 214 -4.07 21.89 -3.58
CA TYR A 214 -4.28 20.89 -4.63
C TYR A 214 -5.40 19.92 -4.31
N PHE A 215 -5.52 19.41 -3.08
CA PHE A 215 -6.63 18.52 -2.71
C PHE A 215 -7.99 19.19 -2.86
N VAL A 216 -8.12 20.48 -2.53
CA VAL A 216 -9.38 21.21 -2.71
C VAL A 216 -9.80 21.21 -4.18
N PHE A 217 -8.87 21.51 -5.09
CA PHE A 217 -9.14 21.44 -6.53
C PHE A 217 -9.39 20.01 -7.01
N LEU A 218 -8.56 19.06 -6.60
CA LEU A 218 -8.69 17.66 -6.99
C LEU A 218 -10.07 17.09 -6.61
N PHE A 219 -10.51 17.30 -5.37
CA PHE A 219 -11.84 16.88 -4.94
C PHE A 219 -12.93 17.61 -5.73
N GLY A 220 -12.84 18.93 -5.89
CA GLY A 220 -13.83 19.71 -6.64
C GLY A 220 -14.02 19.23 -8.09
N PHE A 221 -12.92 19.06 -8.83
CA PHE A 221 -12.95 18.59 -10.22
C PHE A 221 -13.33 17.12 -10.32
N SER A 222 -12.93 16.26 -9.37
CA SER A 222 -13.32 14.84 -9.36
C SER A 222 -14.85 14.64 -9.32
N GLN A 223 -15.57 15.49 -8.58
CA GLN A 223 -17.04 15.45 -8.56
C GLN A 223 -17.63 15.86 -9.91
N GLY A 224 -17.07 16.89 -10.54
CA GLY A 224 -17.47 17.31 -11.89
C GLY A 224 -17.29 16.20 -12.92
N PHE A 225 -16.13 15.53 -12.94
CA PHE A 225 -15.89 14.41 -13.83
C PHE A 225 -16.79 13.21 -13.50
N TYR A 226 -17.00 12.89 -12.24
CA TYR A 226 -17.92 11.81 -11.84
C TYR A 226 -19.33 12.01 -12.43
N ILE A 227 -19.86 13.23 -12.39
CA ILE A 227 -21.19 13.55 -12.97
C ILE A 227 -21.19 13.44 -14.50
N VAL A 228 -20.11 13.86 -15.17
CA VAL A 228 -19.97 13.72 -16.63
C VAL A 228 -19.98 12.24 -17.03
N PHE A 229 -19.16 11.41 -16.37
CA PHE A 229 -19.10 9.97 -16.66
C PHE A 229 -20.40 9.25 -16.33
N LEU A 230 -21.10 9.64 -15.25
CA LEU A 230 -22.44 9.13 -14.94
C LEU A 230 -23.47 9.46 -16.05
N SER A 231 -23.35 10.65 -16.65
CA SER A 231 -24.23 11.04 -17.76
C SER A 231 -23.92 10.24 -19.03
N CYS A 232 -22.63 9.97 -19.27
CA CYS A 232 -22.18 9.13 -20.38
C CYS A 232 -22.61 7.67 -20.21
N GLU A 233 -22.55 7.12 -18.99
CA GLU A 233 -23.06 5.80 -18.64
C GLU A 233 -24.55 5.68 -18.94
N ARG A 234 -25.35 6.67 -18.51
CA ARG A 234 -26.79 6.71 -18.82
C ARG A 234 -27.06 6.68 -20.33
N ALA A 235 -26.35 7.51 -21.10
CA ALA A 235 -26.50 7.53 -22.54
C ALA A 235 -26.14 6.20 -23.22
N ARG A 236 -25.16 5.44 -22.67
CA ARG A 236 -24.85 4.09 -23.14
C ARG A 236 -25.97 3.09 -22.82
N LEU A 237 -26.54 3.17 -21.62
CA LEU A 237 -27.65 2.29 -21.20
C LEU A 237 -28.88 2.48 -22.10
N ASP A 238 -29.24 3.72 -22.42
CA ASP A 238 -30.37 4.02 -23.31
C ASP A 238 -30.20 3.37 -24.71
N ARG A 239 -28.97 3.21 -25.19
CA ARG A 239 -28.67 2.59 -26.50
C ARG A 239 -28.70 1.06 -26.47
N VAL A 240 -28.31 0.46 -25.36
CA VAL A 240 -28.46 -0.99 -25.14
C VAL A 240 -29.94 -1.34 -25.06
N GLU A 241 -30.76 -0.51 -24.38
CA GLU A 241 -32.21 -0.68 -24.37
C GLU A 241 -32.82 -0.52 -25.77
N ALA A 242 -32.29 0.39 -26.58
CA ALA A 242 -32.68 0.55 -27.99
C ALA A 242 -32.16 -0.57 -28.93
N GLY A 243 -31.40 -1.55 -28.43
CA GLY A 243 -30.87 -2.67 -29.21
C GLY A 243 -29.77 -2.29 -30.23
N THR A 244 -29.13 -1.13 -30.03
CA THR A 244 -28.14 -0.56 -30.99
C THR A 244 -26.68 -0.79 -30.58
N SER A 245 -26.44 -1.34 -29.40
CA SER A 245 -25.11 -1.63 -28.84
C SER A 245 -25.14 -2.89 -27.99
N ASP A 246 -24.01 -3.58 -27.91
CA ASP A 246 -23.89 -4.79 -27.11
C ASP A 246 -23.99 -4.46 -25.60
N PRO A 247 -24.59 -5.36 -24.80
CA PRO A 247 -24.76 -5.15 -23.35
C PRO A 247 -23.43 -5.08 -22.59
N GLU A 248 -22.34 -5.62 -23.14
CA GLU A 248 -21.01 -5.53 -22.54
C GLU A 248 -20.46 -4.10 -22.53
N ASP A 249 -20.74 -3.31 -23.57
CA ASP A 249 -20.28 -1.91 -23.71
C ASP A 249 -20.95 -0.93 -22.74
N ALA A 250 -22.14 -1.27 -22.21
CA ALA A 250 -22.83 -0.45 -21.22
C ALA A 250 -22.12 -0.44 -19.85
N THR A 251 -21.38 -1.52 -19.52
CA THR A 251 -20.73 -1.66 -18.20
C THR A 251 -19.25 -1.26 -18.20
N SER A 252 -18.71 -0.88 -19.36
CA SER A 252 -17.32 -0.52 -19.56
C SER A 252 -17.02 0.95 -19.23
N ASN A 253 -17.45 1.43 -18.06
CA ASN A 253 -17.11 2.76 -17.57
C ASN A 253 -15.84 2.74 -16.72
N ILE A 254 -14.92 3.66 -16.99
CA ILE A 254 -13.66 3.80 -16.24
C ILE A 254 -13.84 4.38 -14.83
N ILE A 255 -14.98 5.02 -14.57
CA ILE A 255 -15.35 5.56 -13.26
C ILE A 255 -16.67 4.94 -12.83
N LYS A 256 -16.64 4.06 -11.83
CA LYS A 256 -17.84 3.45 -11.24
C LYS A 256 -18.22 4.05 -9.89
N ASN A 257 -17.23 4.60 -9.19
CA ASN A 257 -17.38 5.14 -7.84
C ASN A 257 -16.77 6.56 -7.73
N PRO A 258 -17.27 7.42 -6.83
CA PRO A 258 -16.71 8.76 -6.64
C PRO A 258 -15.24 8.73 -6.16
N PHE A 259 -14.85 7.72 -5.38
CA PHE A 259 -13.44 7.53 -5.00
C PHE A 259 -12.55 7.11 -6.17
N GLU A 260 -13.09 6.35 -7.11
CA GLU A 260 -12.36 6.01 -8.34
C GLU A 260 -12.13 7.27 -9.19
N ALA A 261 -13.10 8.19 -9.23
CA ALA A 261 -12.93 9.49 -9.90
C ALA A 261 -11.76 10.30 -9.30
N VAL A 262 -11.66 10.36 -7.97
CA VAL A 262 -10.55 11.03 -7.26
C VAL A 262 -9.20 10.45 -7.68
N ILE A 263 -9.07 9.13 -7.70
CA ILE A 263 -7.82 8.45 -8.08
C ILE A 263 -7.51 8.67 -9.57
N ARG A 264 -8.49 8.57 -10.46
CA ARG A 264 -8.29 8.78 -11.89
C ARG A 264 -7.88 10.22 -12.21
N VAL A 265 -8.47 11.20 -11.54
CA VAL A 265 -8.11 12.63 -11.67
C VAL A 265 -6.72 12.92 -11.07
N PHE A 266 -6.32 12.22 -10.00
CA PHE A 266 -4.94 12.25 -9.51
C PHE A 266 -3.94 11.69 -10.54
N ILE A 267 -4.22 10.52 -11.13
CA ILE A 267 -3.38 9.90 -12.17
C ILE A 267 -3.30 10.80 -13.42
N MET A 268 -4.39 11.47 -13.75
CA MET A 268 -4.42 12.45 -14.83
C MET A 268 -3.42 13.60 -14.61
N THR A 269 -3.29 14.08 -13.36
CA THR A 269 -2.31 15.12 -12.97
C THR A 269 -0.86 14.71 -13.21
N THR A 270 -0.53 13.42 -13.19
CA THR A 270 0.82 12.93 -13.45
C THR A 270 1.12 12.78 -14.95
N GLY A 271 0.15 13.07 -15.83
CA GLY A 271 0.27 12.97 -17.28
C GLY A 271 -0.35 11.71 -17.89
N GLU A 272 -0.93 10.81 -17.10
CA GLU A 272 -1.60 9.60 -17.59
C GLU A 272 -3.09 9.86 -17.87
N TYR A 273 -3.36 10.64 -18.92
CA TYR A 273 -4.73 11.07 -19.25
C TYR A 273 -5.35 10.35 -20.46
N GLN A 274 -4.58 9.55 -21.19
CA GLN A 274 -5.01 9.00 -22.49
C GLN A 274 -6.27 8.12 -22.39
N THR A 275 -6.30 7.21 -21.42
CA THR A 275 -7.45 6.30 -21.20
C THR A 275 -8.68 7.06 -20.71
N PHE A 276 -8.47 8.03 -19.82
CA PHE A 276 -9.52 8.89 -19.28
C PHE A 276 -10.16 9.77 -20.37
N TYR A 277 -9.34 10.48 -21.14
CA TYR A 277 -9.80 11.31 -22.24
C TYR A 277 -10.45 10.48 -23.35
N GLY A 278 -9.87 9.31 -23.67
CA GLY A 278 -10.43 8.36 -24.62
C GLY A 278 -11.86 7.96 -24.29
N ASP A 279 -12.10 7.45 -23.07
CA ASP A 279 -13.43 7.00 -22.64
C ASP A 279 -14.45 8.15 -22.60
N MET A 280 -14.02 9.34 -22.15
CA MET A 280 -14.85 10.56 -22.16
C MET A 280 -15.16 11.07 -23.57
N SER A 281 -14.21 10.96 -24.50
CA SER A 281 -14.38 11.42 -25.89
C SER A 281 -15.34 10.55 -26.69
N THR A 282 -15.43 9.25 -26.33
CA THR A 282 -16.36 8.26 -26.90
C THR A 282 -17.79 8.43 -26.37
N CYS A 283 -18.00 9.31 -25.39
CA CYS A 283 -19.33 9.63 -24.88
C CYS A 283 -20.25 10.13 -25.99
N GLN A 284 -21.36 9.43 -26.18
CA GLN A 284 -22.30 9.66 -27.29
C GLN A 284 -23.26 10.81 -27.01
N GLU A 285 -23.34 11.29 -25.77
CA GLU A 285 -24.09 12.50 -25.39
C GLU A 285 -23.22 13.74 -25.70
N PRO A 286 -23.50 14.49 -26.78
CA PRO A 286 -22.59 15.50 -27.31
C PRO A 286 -22.43 16.69 -26.35
N THR A 287 -23.48 17.02 -25.60
CA THR A 287 -23.48 18.13 -24.64
C THR A 287 -22.54 17.83 -23.47
N MET A 288 -22.69 16.66 -22.86
CA MET A 288 -21.87 16.21 -21.73
C MET A 288 -20.44 15.91 -22.13
N SER A 289 -20.21 15.32 -23.33
CA SER A 289 -18.85 15.13 -23.86
C SER A 289 -18.12 16.46 -24.05
N THR A 290 -18.81 17.50 -24.52
CA THR A 290 -18.23 18.84 -24.71
C THR A 290 -17.89 19.49 -23.37
N ILE A 291 -18.80 19.44 -22.39
CA ILE A 291 -18.56 19.94 -21.03
C ILE A 291 -17.37 19.21 -20.40
N GLY A 292 -17.30 17.89 -20.55
CA GLY A 292 -16.19 17.08 -20.07
C GLY A 292 -14.84 17.48 -20.67
N LYS A 293 -14.78 17.72 -21.98
CA LYS A 293 -13.56 18.20 -22.67
C LYS A 293 -13.12 19.58 -22.18
N ILE A 294 -14.05 20.49 -21.94
CA ILE A 294 -13.76 21.83 -21.38
C ILE A 294 -13.23 21.68 -19.95
N LEU A 295 -13.89 20.87 -19.12
CA LEU A 295 -13.50 20.62 -17.74
C LEU A 295 -12.09 20.00 -17.66
N PHE A 296 -11.79 19.07 -18.56
CA PHE A 296 -10.47 18.46 -18.75
C PHE A 296 -9.40 19.51 -19.06
N PHE A 297 -9.63 20.36 -20.06
CA PHE A 297 -8.68 21.40 -20.41
C PHE A 297 -8.42 22.38 -19.26
N ILE A 298 -9.48 22.83 -18.58
CA ILE A 298 -9.37 23.72 -17.43
C ILE A 298 -8.56 23.03 -16.32
N TYR A 299 -8.89 21.79 -15.98
CA TYR A 299 -8.18 21.05 -14.95
C TYR A 299 -6.69 20.92 -15.26
N GLU A 300 -6.34 20.55 -16.50
CA GLU A 300 -4.96 20.33 -16.90
C GLU A 300 -4.13 21.61 -16.79
N VAL A 301 -4.69 22.75 -17.22
CA VAL A 301 -4.04 24.06 -17.07
C VAL A 301 -3.86 24.42 -15.60
N PHE A 302 -4.91 24.32 -14.78
CA PHE A 302 -4.84 24.66 -13.36
C PHE A 302 -3.86 23.77 -12.59
N SER A 303 -3.90 22.45 -12.85
CA SER A 303 -3.03 21.48 -12.21
C SER A 303 -1.56 21.72 -12.57
N SER A 304 -1.28 21.95 -13.85
CA SER A 304 0.07 22.26 -14.35
C SER A 304 0.63 23.56 -13.74
N LEU A 305 -0.18 24.62 -13.69
CA LEU A 305 0.22 25.90 -13.08
C LEU A 305 0.55 25.73 -11.60
N MET A 306 -0.24 24.95 -10.87
CA MET A 306 0.01 24.71 -9.46
C MET A 306 1.27 23.87 -9.22
N GLN A 307 1.49 22.80 -10.00
CA GLN A 307 2.73 22.03 -9.93
C GLN A 307 3.96 22.90 -10.19
N PHE A 308 3.90 23.77 -11.20
CA PHE A 308 4.97 24.69 -11.51
C PHE A 308 5.21 25.71 -10.38
N ASN A 309 4.14 26.25 -9.80
CA ASN A 309 4.22 27.19 -8.67
C ASN A 309 4.87 26.54 -7.42
N VAL A 310 4.60 25.26 -7.18
CA VAL A 310 5.25 24.48 -6.11
C VAL A 310 6.74 24.30 -6.38
N LEU A 311 7.09 23.94 -7.62
CA LEU A 311 8.48 23.71 -8.02
C LEU A 311 9.30 24.99 -7.90
N ILE A 312 8.76 26.14 -8.35
CA ILE A 312 9.41 27.45 -8.18
C ILE A 312 9.60 27.76 -6.70
N ALA A 313 8.55 27.63 -5.88
CA ALA A 313 8.63 27.95 -4.45
C ALA A 313 9.73 27.12 -3.74
N MET A 314 9.83 25.83 -4.06
CA MET A 314 10.85 24.94 -3.52
C MET A 314 12.26 25.30 -3.99
N MET A 315 12.45 25.57 -5.29
CA MET A 315 13.75 25.95 -5.85
C MET A 315 14.22 27.32 -5.34
N THR A 316 13.34 28.32 -5.31
CA THR A 316 13.65 29.68 -4.82
C THR A 316 14.11 29.64 -3.36
N ARG A 317 13.42 28.90 -2.50
CA ARG A 317 13.81 28.77 -1.09
C ARG A 317 15.15 28.05 -0.92
N THR A 318 15.41 27.04 -1.75
CA THR A 318 16.70 26.34 -1.75
C THR A 318 17.81 27.28 -2.21
N TYR A 319 17.57 28.07 -3.24
CA TYR A 319 18.48 29.11 -3.72
C TYR A 319 18.77 30.16 -2.64
N GLU A 320 17.75 30.66 -1.94
CA GLU A 320 17.91 31.63 -0.85
C GLU A 320 18.76 31.07 0.30
N MET A 321 18.55 29.80 0.69
CA MET A 321 19.40 29.16 1.72
C MET A 321 20.86 29.01 1.27
N ILE A 322 21.10 28.55 0.04
CA ILE A 322 22.47 28.40 -0.50
C ILE A 322 23.16 29.77 -0.56
N TYR A 323 22.45 30.78 -1.08
CA TYR A 323 22.96 32.15 -1.18
C TYR A 323 23.30 32.75 0.19
N ALA A 324 22.45 32.53 1.20
CA ALA A 324 22.71 32.97 2.56
C ALA A 324 23.96 32.27 3.15
N THR A 325 24.12 30.96 2.91
CA THR A 325 25.26 30.17 3.38
C THR A 325 26.58 30.61 2.73
N GLU A 326 26.56 30.91 1.42
CA GLU A 326 27.72 31.42 0.69
C GLU A 326 28.16 32.79 1.24
N LYS A 327 27.20 33.66 1.56
CA LYS A 327 27.46 34.98 2.15
C LYS A 327 28.07 34.88 3.55
N GLU A 328 27.64 33.92 4.35
CA GLU A 328 28.23 33.66 5.68
C GLU A 328 29.64 33.10 5.58
N TRP A 329 29.90 32.17 4.64
CA TRP A 329 31.24 31.64 4.41
C TRP A 329 32.24 32.73 4.00
N LYS A 330 31.84 33.63 3.08
CA LYS A 330 32.66 34.78 2.68
C LYS A 330 32.96 35.75 3.83
N ARG A 331 32.10 35.83 4.85
CA ARG A 331 32.32 36.63 6.06
C ARG A 331 33.23 35.97 7.09
N GLN A 332 33.38 34.65 7.07
CA GLN A 332 34.28 33.91 7.94
C GLN A 332 35.68 33.74 7.33
N ALA A 333 35.79 33.88 6.01
CA ALA A 333 37.05 33.80 5.26
C ALA A 333 37.80 35.14 5.15
N ASN A 334 37.14 36.26 5.44
CA ASN A 334 37.73 37.59 5.67
C ASN A 334 37.78 37.87 7.17
#